data_AF-A0A7T5RZ43-F1
#
_entry.id   AF-A0A7T5RZ43-F1
#
_cell.length_a   1.000
_cell.length_b   1.000
_cell.length_c   1.000
_cell.angle_alpha   90.00
_cell.angle_beta   90.00
_cell.angle_gamma   90.00
#
_symmetry.space_group_name_H-M   'P 1'
#
loop_
_entity.id
_entity.type
_entity.pdbx_description
1 polymer ?
#
loop_
_entity_poly.entity_id
_entity_poly.type
_entity_poly.pdbx_seq_one_letter_code
_entity_poly.pdbx_strand_id
1 'polypeptide(L)'
;MKKDNLLKGAAVFGALALMAGGMLAADAAVNNSVTSSDNGNANSNWEGRGNRGAGNMAGLSDEEKAARIAERDANRTANQAAMEARRTAVEAALSAGDYDAWVAAEGANSPIVAKVTKDNFAQFVQAHSLMEQARTILSGIGLDEGAGHGMGMGMGLGGGRMMHQ
;
A
#
# COMPACT_ATOMS: atom_id res chain seq x y z
N MET A 1 39.43 39.07 -20.50
CA MET A 1 39.40 38.51 -19.13
C MET A 1 38.53 39.39 -18.25
N LYS A 2 37.38 38.88 -17.79
CA LYS A 2 36.81 39.02 -16.44
C LYS A 2 35.54 38.18 -16.40
N LYS A 3 35.48 37.29 -15.40
CA LYS A 3 34.43 36.30 -15.16
C LYS A 3 33.49 36.93 -14.14
N ASP A 4 32.21 37.05 -14.47
CA ASP A 4 31.20 37.37 -13.47
C ASP A 4 30.45 36.09 -13.11
N ASN A 5 30.60 35.76 -11.83
CA ASN A 5 30.20 34.53 -11.19
C ASN A 5 28.73 34.60 -10.77
N LEU A 6 28.06 33.45 -10.87
CA LEU A 6 27.14 32.89 -9.89
C LEU A 6 26.22 33.89 -9.15
N LEU A 7 25.00 34.05 -9.66
CA LEU A 7 23.86 34.26 -8.77
C LEU A 7 23.53 32.94 -8.09
N LYS A 8 24.07 32.77 -6.88
CA LYS A 8 23.67 31.78 -5.90
C LYS A 8 22.35 32.21 -5.26
N GLY A 9 21.39 31.28 -5.24
CA GLY A 9 20.59 30.94 -4.07
C GLY A 9 19.69 32.00 -3.42
N ALA A 10 18.39 31.88 -3.67
CA ALA A 10 17.33 32.25 -2.73
C ALA A 10 16.18 31.24 -2.96
N ALA A 11 16.07 30.17 -2.17
CA ALA A 11 15.40 30.10 -0.87
C ALA A 11 13.88 30.33 -0.95
N VAL A 12 13.10 29.24 -1.08
CA VAL A 12 11.78 29.08 -0.44
C VAL A 12 11.55 27.59 -0.16
N PHE A 13 12.00 27.10 1.00
CA PHE A 13 11.43 25.89 1.61
C PHE A 13 10.30 26.35 2.54
N GLY A 14 9.09 26.44 1.97
CA GLY A 14 7.88 26.83 2.68
C GLY A 14 7.22 25.65 3.37
N ALA A 15 7.46 25.56 4.68
CA ALA A 15 6.66 24.92 5.74
C ALA A 15 5.68 23.78 5.35
N LEU A 16 6.08 22.54 5.66
CA LEU A 16 5.15 21.44 5.89
C LEU A 16 4.45 21.69 7.25
N ALA A 17 3.24 22.24 7.21
CA ALA A 17 2.41 22.40 8.41
C ALA A 17 1.87 21.04 8.85
N LEU A 18 2.46 20.49 9.92
CA LEU A 18 1.86 19.45 10.74
C LEU A 18 0.60 20.02 11.41
N MET A 19 -0.56 19.88 10.75
CA MET A 19 -1.84 20.08 11.42
C MET A 19 -2.22 18.81 12.17
N ALA A 20 -1.89 18.83 13.46
CA ALA A 20 -2.43 17.95 14.46
C ALA A 20 -3.97 18.08 14.54
N GLY A 21 -4.62 16.94 14.75
CA GLY A 21 -5.95 16.72 15.33
C GLY A 21 -6.96 17.87 15.33
N GLY A 22 -7.99 17.71 14.49
CA GLY A 22 -9.26 18.43 14.63
C GLY A 22 -10.36 17.70 13.87
N MET A 23 -11.24 17.01 14.60
CA MET A 23 -12.47 16.44 14.07
C MET A 23 -13.29 17.50 13.33
N LEU A 24 -13.70 17.20 12.11
CA LEU A 24 -15.00 17.60 11.59
C LEU A 24 -15.63 16.38 10.94
N ALA A 25 -16.53 15.74 11.68
CA ALA A 25 -17.56 14.89 11.09
C ALA A 25 -18.51 15.82 10.31
N ALA A 26 -18.51 15.70 8.98
CA ALA A 26 -19.61 16.15 8.16
C ALA A 26 -20.21 14.91 7.52
N ASP A 27 -21.39 14.58 8.04
CA ASP A 27 -22.32 13.59 7.54
C ASP A 27 -22.59 13.84 6.04
N ALA A 28 -22.39 12.81 5.23
CA ALA A 28 -23.00 12.70 3.92
C ALA A 28 -23.40 11.24 3.72
N ALA A 29 -24.51 10.89 4.35
CA ALA A 29 -25.37 9.78 3.98
C ALA A 29 -25.48 9.63 2.45
N VAL A 30 -24.86 8.58 1.92
CA VAL A 30 -25.26 8.00 0.63
C VAL A 30 -25.93 6.67 0.92
N ASN A 31 -27.25 6.75 0.86
CA ASN A 31 -28.22 5.68 0.83
C ASN A 31 -27.82 4.64 -0.24
N ASN A 32 -27.46 3.43 0.17
CA ASN A 32 -27.60 2.25 -0.68
C ASN A 32 -28.21 1.11 0.12
N SER A 33 -29.52 1.21 0.33
CA SER A 33 -30.37 0.08 0.67
C SER A 33 -30.35 -0.94 -0.48
N VAL A 34 -29.43 -1.89 -0.43
CA VAL A 34 -29.60 -3.17 -1.13
C VAL A 34 -29.82 -4.23 -0.08
N THR A 35 -31.10 -4.45 0.18
CA THR A 35 -31.63 -5.71 0.68
C THR A 35 -31.26 -6.82 -0.31
N SER A 36 -30.29 -7.65 0.05
CA SER A 36 -30.30 -9.05 -0.38
C SER A 36 -30.65 -9.88 0.84
N SER A 37 -31.97 -10.06 1.02
CA SER A 37 -32.50 -11.24 1.67
C SER A 37 -32.04 -12.46 0.87
N ASP A 38 -31.13 -13.24 1.44
CA ASP A 38 -31.08 -14.66 1.14
C ASP A 38 -31.03 -15.43 2.46
N ASN A 39 -32.20 -16.00 2.74
CA ASN A 39 -32.49 -16.95 3.78
C ASN A 39 -31.76 -18.27 3.46
N GLY A 40 -30.58 -18.46 4.06
CA GLY A 40 -29.85 -19.72 4.04
C GLY A 40 -29.65 -20.24 5.45
N ASN A 41 -30.58 -21.07 5.91
CA ASN A 41 -30.44 -21.96 7.05
C ASN A 41 -29.03 -22.61 7.06
N ALA A 42 -28.19 -22.19 8.01
CA ALA A 42 -26.94 -22.84 8.32
C ALA A 42 -26.86 -23.05 9.83
N ASN A 43 -27.62 -24.02 10.33
CA ASN A 43 -27.13 -24.84 11.44
C ASN A 43 -25.74 -25.36 11.04
N SER A 44 -24.72 -24.65 11.47
CA SER A 44 -23.34 -25.07 11.35
C SER A 44 -22.68 -24.77 12.68
N ASN A 45 -22.49 -25.86 13.38
CA ASN A 45 -21.66 -26.06 14.54
C ASN A 45 -20.24 -25.53 14.22
N TRP A 46 -20.04 -24.20 14.37
CA TRP A 46 -18.75 -23.51 14.19
C TRP A 46 -17.97 -23.41 15.50
N GLU A 47 -18.22 -24.31 16.44
CA GLU A 47 -17.34 -24.54 17.58
C GLU A 47 -16.10 -25.29 17.10
N GLY A 48 -15.00 -24.56 16.89
CA GLY A 48 -13.68 -25.17 17.09
C GLY A 48 -12.61 -24.96 16.05
N ARG A 49 -12.81 -24.22 14.94
CA ARG A 49 -11.71 -23.94 14.00
C ARG A 49 -11.85 -22.57 13.35
N GLY A 50 -11.04 -21.60 13.77
CA GLY A 50 -10.84 -20.38 12.98
C GLY A 50 -10.56 -19.08 13.72
N ASN A 51 -10.32 -19.05 15.03
CA ASN A 51 -10.04 -17.80 15.74
C ASN A 51 -8.54 -17.43 15.73
N ARG A 52 -7.96 -17.13 14.56
CA ARG A 52 -6.61 -16.51 14.46
C ARG A 52 -6.61 -15.09 13.90
N GLY A 53 -7.79 -14.49 13.74
CA GLY A 53 -7.99 -13.07 13.43
C GLY A 53 -8.89 -12.32 14.44
N ALA A 54 -9.74 -13.03 15.19
CA ALA A 54 -10.58 -12.46 16.25
C ALA A 54 -9.99 -12.68 17.66
N GLY A 55 -8.71 -13.07 17.75
CA GLY A 55 -8.01 -13.24 19.03
C GLY A 55 -7.79 -11.94 19.79
N ASN A 56 -7.85 -10.78 19.12
CA ASN A 56 -7.65 -9.47 19.73
C ASN A 56 -8.96 -8.70 20.02
N MET A 57 -10.13 -9.34 19.84
CA MET A 57 -11.44 -8.72 20.13
C MET A 57 -12.29 -9.57 21.07
N ALA A 58 -11.83 -10.79 21.40
CA ALA A 58 -12.47 -11.65 22.39
C ALA A 58 -12.26 -11.04 23.79
N GLY A 59 -13.35 -10.63 24.44
CA GLY A 59 -13.34 -10.02 25.76
C GLY A 59 -13.49 -8.49 25.81
N LEU A 60 -13.61 -7.82 24.65
CA LEU A 60 -13.97 -6.40 24.58
C LEU A 60 -15.49 -6.21 24.70
N SER A 61 -15.92 -5.12 25.35
CA SER A 61 -17.29 -4.62 25.27
C SER A 61 -17.65 -4.23 23.83
N ASP A 62 -18.93 -4.09 23.53
CA ASP A 62 -19.38 -3.73 22.17
C ASP A 62 -18.93 -2.31 21.81
N GLU A 63 -18.84 -1.41 22.80
CA GLU A 63 -18.27 -0.08 22.65
C GLU A 63 -16.77 -0.13 22.29
N GLU A 64 -15.97 -0.95 22.97
CA GLU A 64 -14.54 -1.09 22.67
C GLU A 64 -14.27 -1.75 21.32
N LYS A 65 -15.12 -2.69 20.91
CA LYS A 65 -15.04 -3.27 19.55
C LYS A 65 -15.32 -2.22 18.48
N ALA A 66 -16.34 -1.37 18.69
CA ALA A 66 -16.67 -0.30 17.76
C ALA A 66 -15.51 0.71 17.64
N ALA A 67 -14.90 1.11 18.77
CA ALA A 67 -13.74 1.98 18.78
C ALA A 67 -12.55 1.38 18.04
N ARG A 68 -12.25 0.09 18.25
CA ARG A 68 -11.15 -0.62 17.58
C ARG A 68 -11.38 -0.74 16.06
N ILE A 69 -12.61 -0.98 15.63
CA ILE A 69 -12.98 -1.03 14.21
C ILE A 69 -12.74 0.33 13.57
N ALA A 70 -13.24 1.40 14.20
CA ALA A 70 -13.05 2.77 13.72
C ALA A 70 -11.56 3.15 13.63
N GLU A 71 -10.76 2.80 14.63
CA GLU A 71 -9.31 3.03 14.62
C GLU A 71 -8.61 2.28 13.48
N ARG A 72 -8.95 1.00 13.29
CA ARG A 72 -8.38 0.18 12.22
C ARG A 72 -8.73 0.76 10.85
N ASP A 73 -9.97 1.21 10.67
CA ASP A 73 -10.42 1.74 9.38
C ASP A 73 -9.78 3.11 9.11
N ALA A 74 -9.64 3.97 10.13
CA ALA A 74 -8.86 5.21 10.03
C ALA A 74 -7.39 4.93 9.67
N ASN A 75 -6.75 3.94 10.32
CA ASN A 75 -5.37 3.54 10.01
C ASN A 75 -5.25 2.97 8.59
N ARG A 76 -6.24 2.22 8.10
CA ARG A 76 -6.28 1.73 6.72
C ARG A 76 -6.34 2.88 5.73
N THR A 77 -7.24 3.83 5.94
CA THR A 77 -7.37 5.01 5.08
C THR A 77 -6.10 5.84 5.08
N ALA A 78 -5.52 6.11 6.26
CA ALA A 78 -4.28 6.86 6.37
C ALA A 78 -3.11 6.14 5.66
N ASN A 79 -2.97 4.83 5.87
CA ASN A 79 -1.94 4.03 5.21
C ASN A 79 -2.13 3.97 3.70
N GLN A 80 -3.36 3.86 3.22
CA GLN A 80 -3.67 3.87 1.79
C GLN A 80 -3.27 5.21 1.17
N ALA A 81 -3.69 6.33 1.75
CA ALA A 81 -3.34 7.65 1.27
C ALA A 81 -1.81 7.88 1.27
N ALA A 82 -1.11 7.43 2.32
CA ALA A 82 0.35 7.52 2.38
C ALA A 82 1.04 6.68 1.28
N MET A 83 0.54 5.47 1.01
CA MET A 83 1.07 4.61 -0.05
C MET A 83 0.84 5.20 -1.44
N GLU A 84 -0.35 5.76 -1.69
CA GLU A 84 -0.69 6.44 -2.95
C GLU A 84 0.20 7.68 -3.15
N ALA A 85 0.32 8.53 -2.15
CA ALA A 85 1.18 9.72 -2.22
C ALA A 85 2.64 9.36 -2.48
N ARG A 86 3.16 8.32 -1.80
CA ARG A 86 4.52 7.82 -2.03
C ARG A 86 4.69 7.32 -3.47
N ARG A 87 3.73 6.54 -3.97
CA ARG A 87 3.76 6.03 -5.34
C ARG A 87 3.80 7.17 -6.36
N THR A 88 2.94 8.16 -6.22
CA THR A 88 2.91 9.33 -7.11
C THR A 88 4.23 10.10 -7.08
N ALA A 89 4.83 10.29 -5.90
CA ALA A 89 6.12 10.96 -5.78
C ALA A 89 7.25 10.19 -6.48
N VAL A 90 7.27 8.86 -6.33
CA VAL A 90 8.24 7.99 -7.04
C VAL A 90 8.04 8.06 -8.55
N GLU A 91 6.81 7.94 -9.04
CA GLU A 91 6.49 8.01 -10.48
C GLU A 91 6.91 9.36 -11.08
N ALA A 92 6.64 10.47 -10.39
CA ALA A 92 7.05 11.80 -10.81
C ALA A 92 8.59 11.93 -10.89
N ALA A 93 9.31 11.43 -9.88
CA ALA A 93 10.76 11.47 -9.85
C ALA A 93 11.40 10.62 -10.97
N LEU A 94 10.84 9.45 -11.25
CA LEU A 94 11.30 8.58 -12.35
C LEU A 94 11.04 9.22 -13.72
N SER A 95 9.87 9.84 -13.91
CA SER A 95 9.54 10.56 -15.15
C SER A 95 10.45 11.76 -15.38
N ALA A 96 10.81 12.48 -14.31
CA ALA A 96 11.74 13.61 -14.37
C ALA A 96 13.21 13.20 -14.48
N GLY A 97 13.54 11.92 -14.24
CA GLY A 97 14.93 11.47 -14.13
C GLY A 97 15.67 12.08 -12.92
N ASP A 98 14.96 12.42 -11.84
CA ASP A 98 15.52 13.04 -10.64
C ASP A 98 15.85 11.99 -9.56
N TYR A 99 17.14 11.66 -9.44
CA TYR A 99 17.65 10.71 -8.43
C TYR A 99 17.38 11.17 -7.00
N ASP A 100 17.59 12.46 -6.71
CA ASP A 100 17.55 12.97 -5.34
C ASP A 100 16.09 13.02 -4.85
N ALA A 101 15.15 13.40 -5.74
CA ALA A 101 13.71 13.30 -5.49
C ALA A 101 13.25 11.83 -5.35
N TRP A 102 13.80 10.93 -6.16
CA TRP A 102 13.46 9.50 -6.09
C TRP A 102 13.89 8.88 -4.75
N VAL A 103 15.10 9.18 -4.27
CA VAL A 103 15.58 8.73 -2.95
C VAL A 103 14.72 9.29 -1.82
N ALA A 104 14.31 10.56 -1.92
CA ALA A 104 13.43 11.17 -0.93
C ALA A 104 12.04 10.49 -0.89
N ALA A 105 11.51 10.10 -2.05
CA ALA A 105 10.21 9.44 -2.17
C ALA A 105 10.23 7.97 -1.71
N GLU A 106 11.27 7.20 -2.07
CA GLU A 106 11.41 5.81 -1.59
C GLU A 106 11.84 5.71 -0.12
N GLY A 107 12.53 6.74 0.37
CA GLY A 107 13.13 6.78 1.69
C GLY A 107 14.55 6.22 1.69
N ALA A 108 15.45 6.94 2.36
CA ALA A 108 16.88 6.65 2.39
C ALA A 108 17.23 5.24 2.91
N ASN A 109 16.34 4.62 3.70
CA ASN A 109 16.54 3.28 4.27
C ASN A 109 15.99 2.15 3.37
N SER A 110 15.50 2.46 2.17
CA SER A 110 14.96 1.46 1.26
C SER A 110 16.08 0.58 0.67
N PRO A 111 15.94 -0.76 0.66
CA PRO A 111 16.96 -1.67 0.11
C PRO A 111 17.30 -1.41 -1.37
N ILE A 112 16.38 -0.81 -2.13
CA ILE A 112 16.60 -0.46 -3.54
C ILE A 112 17.51 0.76 -3.68
N VAL A 113 17.38 1.74 -2.79
CA VAL A 113 18.23 2.94 -2.74
C VAL A 113 19.70 2.56 -2.47
N ALA A 114 19.93 1.47 -1.72
CA ALA A 114 21.28 0.95 -1.50
C ALA A 114 21.94 0.34 -2.76
N LYS A 115 21.17 -0.01 -3.80
CA LYS A 115 21.66 -0.64 -5.04
C LYS A 115 21.65 0.32 -6.22
N VAL A 116 20.69 1.24 -6.25
CA VAL A 116 20.56 2.25 -7.28
C VAL A 116 21.30 3.50 -6.82
N THR A 117 22.42 3.76 -7.48
CA THR A 117 23.26 4.94 -7.25
C THR A 117 22.96 6.00 -8.31
N LYS A 118 23.45 7.22 -8.10
CA LYS A 118 23.33 8.29 -9.10
C LYS A 118 23.92 7.90 -10.47
N ASP A 119 24.96 7.06 -10.47
CA ASP A 119 25.66 6.62 -11.68
C ASP A 119 24.84 5.63 -12.52
N ASN A 120 24.02 4.79 -11.89
CA ASN A 120 23.21 3.78 -12.58
C ASN A 120 21.71 4.13 -12.65
N PHE A 121 21.30 5.25 -12.05
CA PHE A 121 19.90 5.67 -11.98
C PHE A 121 19.24 5.80 -13.36
N ALA A 122 19.97 6.29 -14.38
CA ALA A 122 19.45 6.39 -15.74
C ALA A 122 19.04 5.01 -16.32
N GLN A 123 19.81 3.95 -16.01
CA GLN A 123 19.48 2.58 -16.42
C GLN A 123 18.25 2.07 -15.66
N PHE A 124 18.12 2.44 -14.39
CA PHE A 124 16.95 2.11 -13.58
C PHE A 124 15.67 2.77 -14.12
N VAL A 125 15.72 4.06 -14.47
CA VAL A 125 14.60 4.78 -15.12
C VAL A 125 14.22 4.12 -16.45
N GLN A 126 15.21 3.75 -17.27
CA GLN A 126 14.96 3.04 -18.52
C GLN A 126 14.27 1.69 -18.29
N ALA A 127 14.76 0.90 -17.33
CA ALA A 127 14.15 -0.37 -16.97
C ALA A 127 12.70 -0.18 -16.49
N HIS A 128 12.44 0.84 -15.68
CA HIS A 128 11.08 1.18 -15.24
C HIS A 128 10.16 1.50 -16.42
N SER A 129 10.61 2.33 -17.36
CA SER A 129 9.82 2.66 -18.56
C SER A 129 9.48 1.41 -19.39
N LEU A 130 10.44 0.50 -19.56
CA LEU A 130 10.22 -0.76 -20.28
C LEU A 130 9.22 -1.68 -19.55
N MET A 131 9.27 -1.75 -18.23
CA MET A 131 8.31 -2.51 -17.44
C MET A 131 6.89 -1.95 -17.56
N GLU A 132 6.72 -0.62 -17.52
CA GLU A 132 5.41 0.01 -17.71
C GLU A 132 4.86 -0.25 -19.11
N GLN A 133 5.69 -0.13 -20.15
CA GLN A 133 5.30 -0.49 -21.51
C GLN A 133 4.88 -1.96 -21.62
N ALA A 134 5.66 -2.87 -21.02
CA ALA A 134 5.32 -4.29 -21.01
C ALA A 134 3.98 -4.54 -20.29
N ARG A 135 3.75 -3.89 -19.15
CA ARG A 135 2.47 -3.98 -18.41
C ARG A 135 1.30 -3.47 -19.26
N THR A 136 1.46 -2.34 -19.95
CA THR A 136 0.44 -1.80 -20.86
C THR A 136 0.12 -2.80 -21.99
N ILE A 137 1.15 -3.38 -22.62
CA ILE A 137 0.98 -4.37 -23.69
C ILE A 137 0.25 -5.60 -23.17
N LEU A 138 0.66 -6.13 -22.01
CA LEU A 138 0.05 -7.31 -21.39
C LEU A 138 -1.41 -7.08 -21.00
N SER A 139 -1.74 -5.92 -20.43
CA SER A 139 -3.14 -5.54 -20.14
C SER A 139 -3.97 -5.44 -21.43
N GLY A 140 -3.39 -4.89 -22.51
CA GLY A 140 -4.04 -4.82 -23.82
C GLY A 140 -4.38 -6.17 -24.45
N ILE A 141 -3.72 -7.26 -24.02
CA ILE A 141 -4.02 -8.64 -24.44
C ILE A 141 -4.70 -9.48 -23.35
N GLY A 142 -5.17 -8.85 -22.27
CA GLY A 142 -5.89 -9.51 -21.18
C GLY A 142 -5.03 -10.40 -20.29
N LEU A 143 -3.73 -10.10 -20.16
CA LEU A 143 -2.77 -10.84 -19.35
C LEU A 143 -2.29 -10.09 -18.09
N ASP A 144 -2.95 -8.99 -17.71
CA ASP A 144 -2.61 -8.23 -16.50
C ASP A 144 -3.09 -8.89 -15.20
N GLU A 145 -4.15 -9.70 -15.27
CA GLU A 145 -4.73 -10.42 -14.13
C GLU A 145 -4.35 -11.91 -14.15
N GLY A 146 -3.23 -12.29 -13.51
CA GLY A 146 -3.14 -13.64 -12.93
C GLY A 146 -1.87 -14.48 -13.17
N ALA A 147 -0.86 -13.99 -13.88
CA ALA A 147 0.31 -14.85 -14.17
C ALA A 147 1.42 -14.86 -13.08
N GLY A 148 1.33 -14.08 -11.98
CA GLY A 148 2.53 -13.97 -11.13
C GLY A 148 2.49 -13.26 -9.78
N HIS A 149 1.36 -13.17 -9.07
CA HIS A 149 1.38 -12.69 -7.68
C HIS A 149 0.34 -13.44 -6.83
N GLY A 150 0.80 -14.44 -6.05
CA GLY A 150 0.07 -14.87 -4.85
C GLY A 150 -0.55 -16.28 -4.79
N MET A 151 -0.03 -17.28 -5.49
CA MET A 151 -0.21 -18.70 -5.07
C MET A 151 0.70 -19.00 -3.86
N GLY A 152 0.50 -18.24 -2.79
CA GLY A 152 1.15 -18.35 -1.49
C GLY A 152 0.14 -18.64 -0.38
N MET A 153 -1.04 -19.18 -0.71
CA MET A 153 -1.78 -19.98 0.25
C MET A 153 -1.12 -21.35 0.27
N GLY A 154 -0.31 -21.60 1.29
CA GLY A 154 0.41 -22.85 1.49
C GLY A 154 -0.53 -24.05 1.40
N MET A 155 -0.66 -24.62 0.20
CA MET A 155 -0.98 -26.02 -0.04
C MET A 155 0.19 -26.83 0.53
N GLY A 156 0.19 -26.99 1.85
CA GLY A 156 1.01 -27.95 2.58
C GLY A 156 0.52 -29.37 2.30
N LEU A 157 0.55 -29.77 1.03
CA LEU A 157 0.66 -31.15 0.61
C LEU A 157 2.05 -31.62 1.02
N GLY A 158 2.17 -32.22 2.21
CA GLY A 158 3.45 -32.80 2.62
C GLY A 158 3.53 -33.07 4.11
N GLY A 159 3.03 -34.23 4.54
CA GLY A 159 3.20 -34.68 5.92
C GLY A 159 2.54 -36.00 6.23
N GLY A 160 2.68 -37.00 5.34
CA GLY A 160 2.35 -38.37 5.71
C GLY A 160 3.25 -38.83 6.87
N ARG A 161 2.64 -39.29 7.97
CA ARG A 161 3.16 -40.13 9.07
C ARG A 161 2.24 -39.91 10.29
N MET A 162 1.64 -40.89 10.96
CA MET A 162 1.69 -42.35 10.93
C MET A 162 0.33 -42.86 11.42
N MET A 163 -0.14 -43.96 10.82
CA MET A 163 -0.98 -44.92 11.54
C MET A 163 -0.24 -45.36 12.80
N HIS A 164 -0.89 -45.35 13.96
CA HIS A 164 -0.70 -46.41 14.95
C HIS A 164 -2.04 -46.65 15.63
N GLN A 165 -2.30 -47.96 15.74
CA GLN A 165 -3.57 -48.64 16.02
C GLN A 165 -4.14 -48.31 17.40
#